data_AF-A0A7V2U911-F1
#
_entry.id   AF-A0A7V2U911-F1
#
_cell.length_a   1.000
_cell.length_b   1.000
_cell.length_c   1.000
_cell.angle_alpha   90.00
_cell.angle_beta   90.00
_cell.angle_gamma   90.00
#
_symmetry.space_group_name_H-M   'P 1'
#
loop_
_entity.id
_entity.type
_entity.pdbx_description
1 polymer ?
#
loop_
_entity_poly.entity_id
_entity_poly.type
_entity_poly.pdbx_seq_one_letter_code
_entity_poly.pdbx_strand_id
1 'polypeptide(L)'
;MAKKLTLLVAVLAAAGVAGIVAVMSRSQAREGVVFQGKAITIYGRDYTLARLAQLAEELGHPDVLRYNPKKREATANASLIIHGSLQIGDPADPALGETLLLNTIVCGDLQVQVARGGELRIHNSVLQTVSQVITEEKCSRGYYFFADGKLVAADSRILYMSGARGKTVTANSEADVARVAFALSDDVSFHAYRADGDRLALRDSQFLAEGRYGVWVEGSGGAPLRLARCRLSGTEADLYLSGSRPAVELLDCQFSRNKVRFQQNSGRVTVRWTVAVRVVERGTGRPVAGIEVVATSEGKGPAEAVRGRTGPDGSCPLVLTEYVATPASPAGGDAGNETTPHRIAALAPSGKVLAEAAGYQARGTRGGVTLEVPPAEAAAAP
;
A
#
# COMPACT_ATOMS: atom_id res chain seq x y z
N MET A 1 -52.26 -7.03 -44.92
CA MET A 1 -50.82 -7.30 -44.76
C MET A 1 -50.21 -6.64 -43.51
N ALA A 2 -50.57 -5.40 -43.16
CA ALA A 2 -50.00 -4.69 -42.01
C ALA A 2 -50.06 -5.44 -40.66
N LYS A 3 -51.19 -6.10 -40.32
CA LYS A 3 -51.32 -6.82 -39.03
C LYS A 3 -50.39 -8.03 -38.87
N LYS A 4 -49.97 -8.68 -39.96
CA LYS A 4 -49.03 -9.82 -39.90
C LYS A 4 -47.59 -9.35 -39.65
N LEU A 5 -47.23 -8.15 -40.12
CA LEU A 5 -45.90 -7.57 -39.93
C LEU A 5 -45.72 -7.11 -38.47
N THR A 6 -46.75 -6.53 -37.85
CA THR A 6 -46.69 -6.09 -36.44
C THR A 6 -46.52 -7.24 -35.46
N LEU A 7 -47.17 -8.38 -35.74
CA LEU A 7 -47.02 -9.59 -34.93
C LEU A 7 -45.61 -10.19 -35.05
N LEU A 8 -45.04 -10.20 -36.25
CA LEU A 8 -43.69 -10.72 -36.50
C LEU A 8 -42.61 -9.88 -35.79
N VAL A 9 -42.76 -8.56 -35.83
CA VAL A 9 -41.84 -7.62 -35.13
C VAL A 9 -41.95 -7.76 -33.62
N ALA A 10 -43.15 -7.93 -33.07
CA ALA A 10 -43.34 -8.15 -31.63
C ALA A 10 -42.72 -9.46 -31.14
N VAL A 11 -42.83 -10.54 -31.92
CA VAL A 11 -42.23 -11.85 -31.59
C VAL A 11 -40.70 -11.79 -31.66
N LEU A 12 -40.13 -11.11 -32.66
CA LEU A 12 -38.69 -10.90 -32.77
C LEU A 12 -38.12 -10.02 -31.64
N ALA A 13 -38.86 -8.98 -31.23
CA ALA A 13 -38.48 -8.15 -30.08
C ALA A 13 -38.53 -8.94 -28.76
N ALA A 14 -39.57 -9.77 -28.56
CA ALA A 14 -39.67 -10.62 -27.37
C ALA A 14 -38.59 -11.70 -27.31
N ALA A 15 -38.23 -12.31 -28.45
CA ALA A 15 -37.13 -13.27 -28.55
C ALA A 15 -35.76 -12.61 -28.32
N GLY A 16 -35.57 -11.38 -28.80
CA GLY A 16 -34.36 -10.58 -28.55
C GLY A 16 -34.20 -10.22 -27.07
N VAL A 17 -35.28 -9.79 -26.41
CA VAL A 17 -35.27 -9.49 -24.97
C VAL A 17 -35.06 -10.76 -24.14
N ALA A 18 -35.70 -11.88 -24.48
CA ALA A 18 -35.48 -13.16 -23.80
C ALA A 18 -34.04 -13.69 -23.99
N GLY A 19 -33.44 -13.50 -25.18
CA GLY A 19 -32.04 -13.84 -25.45
C GLY A 19 -31.06 -12.97 -24.67
N ILE A 20 -31.32 -11.67 -24.55
CA ILE A 20 -30.52 -10.74 -23.74
C ILE A 20 -30.65 -11.09 -22.24
N VAL A 21 -31.86 -11.38 -21.75
CA VAL A 21 -32.10 -11.80 -20.37
C VAL A 21 -31.44 -13.16 -20.09
N ALA A 22 -31.41 -14.11 -21.03
CA ALA A 22 -30.74 -15.40 -20.86
C ALA A 22 -29.20 -15.31 -20.91
N VAL A 23 -28.65 -14.35 -21.66
CA VAL A 23 -27.20 -14.04 -21.66
C VAL A 23 -26.82 -13.28 -20.39
N MET A 24 -27.69 -12.39 -19.89
CA MET A 24 -27.49 -11.69 -18.62
C MET A 24 -27.75 -12.59 -17.39
N SER A 25 -28.61 -13.61 -17.49
CA SER A 25 -28.84 -14.59 -16.40
C SER A 25 -27.77 -15.68 -16.34
N ARG A 26 -26.85 -15.75 -17.31
CA ARG A 26 -25.66 -16.62 -17.27
C ARG A 26 -24.48 -16.01 -16.51
N SER A 27 -24.64 -14.82 -15.90
CA SER A 27 -23.81 -14.42 -14.76
C SER A 27 -24.32 -15.05 -13.46
N GLN A 28 -24.68 -16.34 -13.47
CA GLN A 28 -24.65 -17.08 -12.23
C GLN A 28 -23.21 -16.95 -11.73
N ALA A 29 -23.05 -16.37 -10.53
CA ALA A 29 -21.76 -16.36 -9.86
C ALA A 29 -21.25 -17.79 -9.91
N ARG A 30 -20.17 -18.02 -10.66
CA ARG A 30 -19.53 -19.33 -10.64
C ARG A 30 -19.19 -19.56 -9.16
N GLU A 31 -19.68 -20.64 -8.59
CA GLU A 31 -19.31 -21.03 -7.22
C GLU A 31 -18.30 -22.17 -7.31
N GLY A 32 -17.44 -22.27 -6.30
CA GLY A 32 -16.48 -23.35 -6.18
C GLY A 32 -15.08 -23.03 -6.72
N VAL A 33 -14.36 -24.10 -7.06
CA VAL A 33 -12.94 -24.08 -7.47
C VAL A 33 -12.78 -24.91 -8.74
N VAL A 34 -12.00 -24.41 -9.68
CA VAL A 34 -11.64 -25.11 -10.92
C VAL A 34 -10.16 -25.37 -10.95
N PHE A 35 -9.78 -26.63 -11.14
CA PHE A 35 -8.41 -27.07 -11.36
C PHE A 35 -8.19 -27.33 -12.85
N GLN A 36 -7.33 -26.55 -13.49
CA GLN A 36 -7.06 -26.69 -14.92
C GLN A 36 -5.57 -26.51 -15.22
N GLY A 37 -4.90 -27.62 -15.55
CA GLY A 37 -3.46 -27.63 -15.81
C GLY A 37 -2.68 -27.08 -14.61
N LYS A 38 -1.94 -25.98 -14.81
CA LYS A 38 -1.17 -25.28 -13.78
C LYS A 38 -1.91 -24.09 -13.16
N ALA A 39 -3.24 -24.12 -13.11
CA ALA A 39 -4.04 -23.05 -12.51
C ALA A 39 -5.13 -23.61 -11.58
N ILE A 40 -5.28 -22.95 -10.43
CA ILE A 40 -6.37 -23.12 -9.47
C ILE A 40 -7.17 -21.82 -9.51
N THR A 41 -8.39 -21.89 -10.04
CA THR A 41 -9.29 -20.73 -10.14
C THR A 41 -10.36 -20.82 -9.07
N ILE A 42 -10.40 -19.82 -8.19
CA ILE A 42 -11.26 -19.78 -6.99
C ILE A 42 -12.37 -18.78 -7.25
N TYR A 43 -13.62 -19.24 -7.29
CA TYR A 43 -14.79 -18.37 -7.47
C TYR A 43 -15.66 -18.24 -6.22
N GLY A 44 -15.68 -19.26 -5.36
CA GLY A 44 -16.40 -19.20 -4.08
C GLY A 44 -15.71 -18.35 -3.01
N ARG A 45 -16.39 -18.16 -1.88
CA ARG A 45 -15.94 -17.33 -0.76
C ARG A 45 -15.30 -18.15 0.35
N ASP A 46 -14.52 -17.46 1.18
CA ASP A 46 -13.89 -17.92 2.41
C ASP A 46 -13.08 -19.23 2.28
N TYR A 47 -12.41 -19.43 1.14
CA TYR A 47 -11.48 -20.54 0.99
C TYR A 47 -10.23 -20.34 1.84
N THR A 48 -9.72 -21.43 2.39
CA THR A 48 -8.41 -21.52 3.06
C THR A 48 -7.50 -22.45 2.28
N LEU A 49 -6.19 -22.40 2.54
CA LEU A 49 -5.22 -23.30 1.88
C LEU A 49 -5.53 -24.77 2.16
N ALA A 50 -5.86 -25.10 3.42
CA ALA A 50 -6.27 -26.44 3.81
C ALA A 50 -7.50 -26.93 3.02
N ARG A 51 -8.53 -26.08 2.86
CA ARG A 51 -9.74 -26.45 2.11
C ARG A 51 -9.45 -26.62 0.62
N LEU A 52 -8.61 -25.77 0.03
CA LEU A 52 -8.21 -25.90 -1.36
C LEU A 52 -7.44 -27.20 -1.62
N ALA A 53 -6.53 -27.58 -0.71
CA ALA A 53 -5.79 -28.85 -0.84
C ALA A 53 -6.71 -30.06 -0.70
N GLN A 54 -7.65 -30.04 0.24
CA GLN A 54 -8.67 -31.09 0.38
C GLN A 54 -9.52 -31.23 -0.89
N LEU A 55 -9.97 -30.11 -1.48
CA LEU A 55 -10.71 -30.13 -2.74
C LEU A 55 -9.87 -30.66 -3.91
N ALA A 56 -8.57 -30.35 -3.93
CA ALA A 56 -7.67 -30.88 -4.94
C ALA A 56 -7.58 -32.42 -4.83
N GLU A 57 -7.52 -32.98 -3.62
CA GLU A 57 -7.57 -34.43 -3.40
C GLU A 57 -8.93 -35.03 -3.81
N GLU A 58 -10.04 -34.44 -3.36
CA GLU A 58 -11.41 -34.89 -3.67
C GLU A 58 -11.69 -34.94 -5.17
N LEU A 59 -11.11 -34.00 -5.94
CA LEU A 59 -11.30 -33.88 -7.39
C LEU A 59 -10.20 -34.59 -8.21
N GLY A 60 -9.31 -35.37 -7.58
CA GLY A 60 -8.31 -36.16 -8.29
C GLY A 60 -7.11 -35.36 -8.82
N HIS A 61 -6.82 -34.20 -8.21
CA HIS A 61 -5.71 -33.31 -8.52
C HIS A 61 -4.75 -33.08 -7.33
N PRO A 62 -4.36 -34.10 -6.54
CA PRO A 62 -3.59 -33.90 -5.30
C PRO A 62 -2.20 -33.26 -5.51
N ASP A 63 -1.68 -33.30 -6.74
CA ASP A 63 -0.37 -32.75 -7.07
C ASP A 63 -0.38 -31.24 -7.33
N VAL A 64 -1.54 -30.60 -7.53
CA VAL A 64 -1.59 -29.15 -7.83
C VAL A 64 -1.41 -28.29 -6.58
N LEU A 65 -1.86 -28.78 -5.43
CA LEU A 65 -1.73 -28.12 -4.12
C LEU A 65 -1.74 -29.19 -3.03
N ARG A 66 -0.68 -29.22 -2.22
CA ARG A 66 -0.57 -30.11 -1.06
C ARG A 66 -0.54 -29.27 0.22
N TYR A 67 -1.14 -29.77 1.30
CA TYR A 67 -1.13 -29.08 2.59
C TYR A 67 -0.62 -29.99 3.71
N ASN A 68 0.32 -29.47 4.51
CA ASN A 68 0.84 -30.11 5.70
C ASN A 68 0.21 -29.44 6.94
N PRO A 69 -0.79 -30.06 7.60
CA PRO A 69 -1.46 -29.45 8.73
C PRO A 69 -0.57 -29.30 9.98
N LYS A 70 0.47 -30.13 10.12
CA LYS A 70 1.41 -30.03 11.25
C LYS A 70 2.31 -28.80 11.14
N LYS A 71 2.70 -28.46 9.91
CA LYS A 71 3.53 -27.28 9.62
C LYS A 71 2.73 -26.04 9.23
N ARG A 72 1.42 -26.19 8.97
CA ARG A 72 0.57 -25.16 8.37
C ARG A 72 1.15 -24.62 7.06
N GLU A 73 1.63 -25.54 6.24
CA GLU A 73 2.37 -25.22 5.02
C GLU A 73 1.64 -25.81 3.81
N ALA A 74 1.33 -24.97 2.83
CA ALA A 74 0.80 -25.40 1.54
C ALA A 74 1.87 -25.25 0.46
N THR A 75 2.06 -26.28 -0.36
CA THR A 75 2.94 -26.21 -1.53
C THR A 75 2.08 -26.26 -2.79
N ALA A 76 2.05 -25.15 -3.53
CA ALA A 76 1.34 -25.05 -4.80
C ALA A 76 2.29 -25.31 -5.98
N ASN A 77 1.89 -26.22 -6.86
CA ASN A 77 2.51 -26.46 -8.16
C ASN A 77 1.72 -25.80 -9.31
N ALA A 78 0.81 -24.89 -8.95
CA ALA A 78 -0.12 -24.21 -9.84
C ALA A 78 -0.31 -22.75 -9.40
N SER A 79 -0.67 -21.90 -10.36
CA SER A 79 -1.03 -20.51 -10.14
C SER A 79 -2.37 -20.39 -9.42
N LEU A 80 -2.51 -19.38 -8.57
CA LEU A 80 -3.75 -19.06 -7.87
C LEU A 80 -4.43 -17.88 -8.56
N ILE A 81 -5.64 -18.09 -9.06
CA ILE A 81 -6.47 -17.05 -9.68
C ILE A 81 -7.73 -16.88 -8.84
N ILE A 82 -7.84 -15.77 -8.13
CA ILE A 82 -8.85 -15.53 -7.09
C ILE A 82 -9.90 -14.55 -7.62
N HIS A 83 -11.05 -15.08 -8.04
CA HIS A 83 -12.25 -14.31 -8.36
C HIS A 83 -13.22 -14.19 -7.17
N GLY A 84 -13.22 -15.20 -6.29
CA GLY A 84 -13.94 -15.22 -5.02
C GLY A 84 -13.06 -14.70 -3.90
N SER A 85 -12.89 -15.46 -2.82
CA SER A 85 -11.96 -15.05 -1.76
C SER A 85 -11.11 -16.19 -1.21
N LEU A 86 -9.84 -15.86 -0.94
CA LEU A 86 -8.86 -16.75 -0.30
C LEU A 86 -8.32 -16.08 0.97
N GLN A 87 -8.31 -16.82 2.07
CA GLN A 87 -7.68 -16.44 3.32
C GLN A 87 -6.49 -17.36 3.62
N ILE A 88 -5.39 -16.75 4.05
CA ILE A 88 -4.16 -17.41 4.49
C ILE A 88 -3.88 -16.92 5.92
N GLY A 89 -3.93 -17.84 6.87
CA GLY A 89 -3.84 -17.55 8.31
C GLY A 89 -5.11 -16.90 8.89
N ASP A 90 -5.00 -16.38 10.11
CA ASP A 90 -6.12 -15.78 10.86
C ASP A 90 -5.73 -14.42 11.46
N PRO A 91 -6.56 -13.38 11.33
CA PRO A 91 -6.28 -12.06 11.94
C PRO A 91 -6.37 -12.06 13.48
N ALA A 92 -7.17 -12.95 14.08
CA ALA A 92 -7.40 -13.00 15.51
C ALA A 92 -6.40 -13.90 16.26
N ASP A 93 -5.75 -14.84 15.57
CA ASP A 93 -4.81 -15.78 16.18
C ASP A 93 -3.51 -15.92 15.35
N PRO A 94 -2.41 -15.28 15.78
CA PRO A 94 -1.10 -15.41 15.13
C PRO A 94 -0.55 -16.84 15.08
N ALA A 95 -0.96 -17.72 16.00
CA ALA A 95 -0.54 -19.13 15.99
C ALA A 95 -1.15 -19.91 14.82
N LEU A 96 -2.18 -19.35 14.17
CA LEU A 96 -2.80 -19.93 12.98
C LEU A 96 -2.14 -19.48 11.68
N GLY A 97 -1.05 -18.72 11.73
CA GLY A 97 -0.25 -18.34 10.56
C GLY A 97 0.07 -19.53 9.65
N GLU A 98 -0.07 -19.32 8.35
CA GLU A 98 0.19 -20.33 7.32
C GLU A 98 1.33 -19.89 6.41
N THR A 99 1.99 -20.87 5.79
CA THR A 99 2.99 -20.63 4.74
C THR A 99 2.47 -21.18 3.41
N LEU A 100 2.35 -20.32 2.40
CA LEU A 100 2.15 -20.72 1.02
C LEU A 100 3.49 -20.71 0.29
N LEU A 101 3.95 -21.89 -0.10
CA LEU A 101 5.12 -22.12 -0.94
C LEU A 101 4.69 -22.30 -2.40
N LEU A 102 5.23 -21.48 -3.28
CA LEU A 102 5.06 -21.62 -4.72
C LEU A 102 6.25 -22.39 -5.30
N ASN A 103 5.99 -23.56 -5.87
CA ASN A 103 7.03 -24.41 -6.44
C ASN A 103 7.39 -23.97 -7.85
N THR A 104 8.05 -22.81 -7.94
CA THR A 104 8.48 -22.21 -9.19
C THR A 104 9.75 -22.90 -9.70
N ILE A 105 9.77 -23.24 -10.98
CA ILE A 105 10.91 -23.86 -11.66
C ILE A 105 11.77 -22.78 -12.32
N VAL A 106 11.11 -21.76 -12.89
CA VAL A 106 11.70 -20.57 -13.53
C VAL A 106 10.97 -19.30 -13.06
N CYS A 107 11.55 -18.13 -13.27
CA CYS A 107 10.89 -16.84 -12.98
C CYS A 107 9.46 -16.74 -13.51
N GLY A 108 8.53 -16.41 -12.62
CA GLY A 108 7.18 -16.01 -12.98
C GLY A 108 6.36 -17.11 -13.65
N ASP A 109 6.74 -18.38 -13.49
CA ASP A 109 5.98 -19.52 -14.02
C ASP A 109 4.67 -19.73 -13.26
N LEU A 110 4.64 -19.35 -12.00
CA LEU A 110 3.45 -19.29 -11.17
C LEU A 110 3.09 -17.85 -10.83
N GLN A 111 1.80 -17.62 -10.64
CA GLN A 111 1.26 -16.34 -10.23
C GLN A 111 0.25 -16.48 -9.10
N VAL A 112 0.16 -15.44 -8.28
CA VAL A 112 -0.96 -15.18 -7.39
C VAL A 112 -1.67 -13.95 -7.95
N GLN A 113 -2.86 -14.17 -8.49
CA GLN A 113 -3.66 -13.13 -9.12
C GLN A 113 -4.99 -12.98 -8.38
N VAL A 114 -5.22 -11.82 -7.79
CA VAL A 114 -6.54 -11.41 -7.30
C VAL A 114 -7.23 -10.66 -8.43
N ALA A 115 -8.23 -11.30 -9.03
CA ALA A 115 -9.00 -10.70 -10.10
C ALA A 115 -9.92 -9.59 -9.56
N ARG A 116 -10.42 -8.72 -10.45
CA ARG A 116 -11.43 -7.73 -10.10
C ARG A 116 -12.63 -8.39 -9.40
N GLY A 117 -12.98 -7.87 -8.22
CA GLY A 117 -14.06 -8.40 -7.38
C GLY A 117 -13.66 -9.56 -6.47
N GLY A 118 -12.46 -10.13 -6.65
CA GLY A 118 -11.88 -11.11 -5.75
C GLY A 118 -11.20 -10.48 -4.54
N GLU A 119 -10.97 -11.28 -3.51
CA GLU A 119 -10.33 -10.86 -2.27
C GLU A 119 -9.25 -11.85 -1.81
N LEU A 120 -8.06 -11.34 -1.49
CA LEU A 120 -7.00 -12.11 -0.83
C LEU A 120 -6.73 -11.51 0.54
N ARG A 121 -6.83 -12.34 1.58
CA ARG A 121 -6.53 -12.00 2.97
C ARG A 121 -5.33 -12.78 3.45
N ILE A 122 -4.30 -12.10 3.97
CA ILE A 122 -3.06 -12.71 4.45
C ILE A 122 -2.78 -12.18 5.85
N HIS A 123 -2.81 -13.05 6.86
CA HIS A 123 -2.64 -12.66 8.25
C HIS A 123 -1.61 -13.55 8.93
N ASN A 124 -0.62 -12.95 9.58
CA ASN A 124 0.41 -13.69 10.33
C ASN A 124 1.11 -14.77 9.49
N SER A 125 1.20 -14.56 8.16
CA SER A 125 1.47 -15.62 7.19
C SER A 125 2.62 -15.27 6.25
N VAL A 126 3.13 -16.29 5.56
CA VAL A 126 4.24 -16.15 4.61
C VAL A 126 3.83 -16.66 3.23
N LEU A 127 4.05 -15.83 2.21
CA LEU A 127 3.98 -16.22 0.80
C LEU A 127 5.40 -16.16 0.22
N GLN A 128 5.91 -17.28 -0.28
CA GLN A 128 7.27 -17.37 -0.82
C GLN A 128 7.41 -18.48 -1.86
N THR A 129 8.57 -18.58 -2.52
CA THR A 129 8.92 -19.72 -3.36
C THR A 129 9.55 -20.86 -2.56
N VAL A 130 9.44 -22.11 -3.07
CA VAL A 130 10.08 -23.29 -2.48
C VAL A 130 11.62 -23.21 -2.56
N SER A 131 12.16 -22.54 -3.57
CA SER A 131 13.59 -22.51 -3.85
C SER A 131 14.06 -21.10 -4.19
N GLN A 132 15.04 -20.61 -3.43
CA GLN A 132 15.73 -19.35 -3.66
C GLN A 132 16.98 -19.65 -4.51
N VAL A 133 16.82 -19.81 -5.82
CA VAL A 133 17.98 -19.82 -6.71
C VAL A 133 18.19 -18.39 -7.17
N ILE A 134 19.14 -17.70 -6.55
CA ILE A 134 19.64 -16.40 -6.98
C ILE A 134 20.99 -16.70 -7.64
N THR A 135 21.03 -16.79 -8.95
CA THR A 135 22.29 -16.83 -9.69
C THR A 135 22.34 -15.61 -10.58
N GLU A 136 23.46 -14.90 -10.62
CA GLU A 136 23.64 -13.69 -11.43
C GLU A 136 23.33 -13.90 -12.94
N GLU A 137 23.38 -15.16 -13.42
CA GLU A 137 23.19 -15.52 -14.83
C GLU A 137 21.80 -16.10 -15.17
N LYS A 138 20.94 -16.39 -14.18
CA LYS A 138 19.60 -16.95 -14.43
C LYS A 138 18.57 -16.26 -13.57
N CYS A 139 17.49 -15.85 -14.22
CA CYS A 139 16.31 -15.27 -13.60
C CYS A 139 15.94 -16.02 -12.31
N SER A 140 15.97 -15.31 -11.17
CA SER A 140 15.75 -15.87 -9.84
C SER A 140 14.35 -16.44 -9.72
N ARG A 141 14.25 -17.68 -9.21
CA ARG A 141 12.97 -18.36 -9.03
C ARG A 141 12.04 -17.51 -8.16
N GLY A 142 11.06 -16.88 -8.78
CA GLY A 142 10.02 -16.11 -8.11
C GLY A 142 8.68 -16.29 -8.82
N TYR A 143 7.66 -15.61 -8.29
CA TYR A 143 6.30 -15.63 -8.83
C TYR A 143 5.83 -14.21 -9.12
N TYR A 144 4.81 -14.10 -9.96
CA TYR A 144 4.10 -12.85 -10.11
C TYR A 144 3.01 -12.69 -9.06
N PHE A 145 2.90 -11.50 -8.48
CA PHE A 145 1.81 -11.13 -7.61
C PHE A 145 1.05 -9.94 -8.21
N PHE A 146 -0.24 -10.13 -8.47
CA PHE A 146 -1.13 -9.10 -9.00
C PHE A 146 -2.40 -9.05 -8.16
N ALA A 147 -2.75 -7.89 -7.63
CA ALA A 147 -3.99 -7.69 -6.90
C ALA A 147 -4.83 -6.60 -7.58
N ASP A 148 -5.61 -6.97 -8.60
CA ASP A 148 -6.59 -6.07 -9.27
C ASP A 148 -7.92 -5.98 -8.49
N GLY A 149 -8.16 -6.93 -7.58
CA GLY A 149 -9.26 -6.92 -6.60
C GLY A 149 -8.85 -6.35 -5.24
N LYS A 150 -9.37 -6.94 -4.17
CA LYS A 150 -9.11 -6.54 -2.78
C LYS A 150 -7.94 -7.33 -2.19
N LEU A 151 -6.97 -6.63 -1.61
CA LEU A 151 -5.87 -7.20 -0.84
C LEU A 151 -5.96 -6.73 0.60
N VAL A 152 -6.08 -7.65 1.55
CA VAL A 152 -5.92 -7.36 2.98
C VAL A 152 -4.71 -8.15 3.46
N ALA A 153 -3.69 -7.46 3.97
CA ALA A 153 -2.51 -8.13 4.48
C ALA A 153 -2.02 -7.50 5.78
N ALA A 154 -1.88 -8.30 6.82
CA ALA A 154 -1.38 -7.85 8.11
C ALA A 154 -0.35 -8.81 8.69
N ASP A 155 0.71 -8.26 9.30
CA ASP A 155 1.70 -9.04 10.07
C ASP A 155 2.32 -10.19 9.25
N SER A 156 2.55 -9.95 7.96
CA SER A 156 2.82 -11.00 6.97
C SER A 156 4.07 -10.71 6.15
N ARG A 157 4.52 -11.73 5.41
CA ARG A 157 5.70 -11.62 4.54
C ARG A 157 5.36 -12.13 3.14
N ILE A 158 5.61 -11.31 2.13
CA ILE A 158 5.41 -11.64 0.71
C ILE A 158 6.79 -11.54 0.07
N LEU A 159 7.41 -12.69 -0.14
CA LEU A 159 8.84 -12.79 -0.44
C LEU A 159 9.07 -13.34 -1.84
N TYR A 160 10.16 -12.94 -2.48
CA TYR A 160 10.65 -13.45 -3.77
C TYR A 160 9.63 -13.30 -4.91
N MET A 161 8.99 -12.13 -4.96
CA MET A 161 8.27 -11.71 -6.15
C MET A 161 9.28 -11.46 -7.27
N SER A 162 9.10 -12.11 -8.43
CA SER A 162 9.98 -11.96 -9.61
C SER A 162 9.21 -11.57 -10.86
N GLY A 163 9.93 -11.04 -11.84
CA GLY A 163 9.44 -10.75 -13.19
C GLY A 163 9.28 -9.25 -13.42
N ALA A 164 10.07 -8.74 -14.37
CA ALA A 164 10.52 -7.36 -14.50
C ALA A 164 9.47 -6.23 -14.58
N ARG A 165 8.16 -6.51 -14.55
CA ARG A 165 7.07 -5.52 -14.74
C ARG A 165 5.75 -5.88 -14.04
N GLY A 166 5.77 -6.72 -13.01
CA GLY A 166 4.55 -7.10 -12.29
C GLY A 166 3.78 -5.87 -11.78
N LYS A 167 2.47 -5.78 -12.07
CA LYS A 167 1.58 -4.70 -11.58
C LYS A 167 0.97 -5.16 -10.26
N THR A 168 1.66 -4.91 -9.15
CA THR A 168 1.25 -5.40 -7.83
C THR A 168 -0.17 -4.95 -7.47
N VAL A 169 -0.46 -3.66 -7.66
CA VAL A 169 -1.80 -3.09 -7.55
C VAL A 169 -2.09 -2.19 -8.76
N THR A 170 -3.35 -2.02 -9.10
CA THR A 170 -3.85 -1.34 -10.29
C THR A 170 -4.89 -0.26 -9.92
N ALA A 171 -5.46 0.40 -10.93
CA ALA A 171 -6.60 1.32 -10.80
C ALA A 171 -7.85 0.69 -10.15
N ASN A 172 -8.05 -0.63 -10.27
CA ASN A 172 -9.23 -1.30 -9.73
C ASN A 172 -9.05 -1.77 -8.29
N SER A 173 -7.83 -1.79 -7.80
CA SER A 173 -7.47 -2.40 -6.52
C SER A 173 -8.05 -1.67 -5.33
N GLU A 174 -8.33 -2.45 -4.29
CA GLU A 174 -8.47 -1.98 -2.91
C GLU A 174 -7.41 -2.69 -2.07
N ALA A 175 -6.68 -1.95 -1.25
CA ALA A 175 -5.64 -2.56 -0.43
C ALA A 175 -5.66 -2.00 0.99
N ASP A 176 -5.65 -2.91 1.98
CA ASP A 176 -5.33 -2.59 3.36
C ASP A 176 -4.13 -3.44 3.80
N VAL A 177 -2.96 -2.82 3.85
CA VAL A 177 -1.68 -3.48 4.09
C VAL A 177 -1.00 -2.85 5.30
N ALA A 178 -0.76 -3.64 6.33
CA ALA A 178 -0.16 -3.19 7.59
C ALA A 178 0.91 -4.17 8.08
N ARG A 179 2.11 -3.70 8.43
CA ARG A 179 3.17 -4.57 8.99
C ARG A 179 3.52 -5.74 8.06
N VAL A 180 3.58 -5.47 6.76
CA VAL A 180 3.94 -6.47 5.75
C VAL A 180 5.34 -6.21 5.22
N ALA A 181 6.15 -7.26 5.10
CA ALA A 181 7.42 -7.19 4.40
C ALA A 181 7.27 -7.75 2.98
N PHE A 182 7.46 -6.89 1.99
CA PHE A 182 7.62 -7.26 0.59
C PHE A 182 9.12 -7.39 0.29
N ALA A 183 9.58 -8.61 0.02
CA ALA A 183 10.93 -8.85 -0.50
C ALA A 183 10.85 -9.15 -2.00
N LEU A 184 11.49 -8.32 -2.80
CA LEU A 184 11.35 -8.27 -4.26
C LEU A 184 12.71 -8.63 -4.88
N SER A 185 12.74 -9.63 -5.76
CA SER A 185 13.95 -10.02 -6.49
C SER A 185 13.95 -9.46 -7.92
N ASP A 186 15.09 -9.52 -8.62
CA ASP A 186 15.20 -9.33 -10.09
C ASP A 186 14.38 -8.21 -10.73
N ASP A 187 14.88 -6.97 -10.72
CA ASP A 187 14.23 -5.82 -11.38
C ASP A 187 12.74 -5.61 -10.97
N VAL A 188 12.24 -6.29 -9.94
CA VAL A 188 10.86 -6.15 -9.44
C VAL A 188 10.77 -5.05 -8.41
N SER A 189 9.64 -4.38 -8.46
CA SER A 189 9.23 -3.32 -7.56
C SER A 189 7.82 -3.60 -7.07
N PHE A 190 7.46 -3.07 -5.91
CA PHE A 190 6.05 -2.93 -5.58
C PHE A 190 5.47 -1.90 -6.54
N HIS A 191 4.73 -2.34 -7.54
CA HIS A 191 4.28 -1.50 -8.64
C HIS A 191 2.81 -1.11 -8.46
N ALA A 192 2.58 0.16 -8.15
CA ALA A 192 1.27 0.79 -8.17
C ALA A 192 0.99 1.33 -9.58
N TYR A 193 0.36 0.52 -10.42
CA TYR A 193 0.07 0.84 -11.80
C TYR A 193 -1.26 1.58 -11.92
N ARG A 194 -1.23 2.91 -12.12
CA ARG A 194 -2.44 3.73 -12.29
C ARG A 194 -3.40 3.65 -11.10
N ALA A 195 -2.89 3.28 -9.93
CA ALA A 195 -3.69 3.03 -8.75
C ALA A 195 -4.24 4.33 -8.15
N ASP A 196 -5.42 4.23 -7.53
CA ASP A 196 -6.04 5.35 -6.82
C ASP A 196 -5.69 5.29 -5.34
N GLY A 197 -4.94 6.28 -4.86
CA GLY A 197 -4.43 6.30 -3.49
C GLY A 197 -5.49 6.26 -2.39
N ASP A 198 -6.70 6.77 -2.65
CA ASP A 198 -7.81 6.77 -1.68
C ASP A 198 -8.34 5.36 -1.39
N ARG A 199 -8.02 4.39 -2.26
CA ARG A 199 -8.42 2.97 -2.12
C ARG A 199 -7.30 2.11 -1.53
N LEU A 200 -6.14 2.70 -1.24
CA LEU A 200 -4.94 2.00 -0.78
C LEU A 200 -4.46 2.56 0.56
N ALA A 201 -4.54 1.73 1.61
CA ALA A 201 -3.96 2.02 2.91
C ALA A 201 -2.70 1.16 3.11
N LEU A 202 -1.53 1.74 2.86
CA LEU A 202 -0.23 1.06 2.98
C LEU A 202 0.55 1.64 4.16
N ARG A 203 0.64 0.90 5.26
CA ARG A 203 1.22 1.37 6.53
C ARG A 203 2.17 0.38 7.19
N ASP A 204 3.12 0.89 7.96
CA ASP A 204 4.01 0.12 8.84
C ASP A 204 4.76 -1.01 8.11
N SER A 205 4.98 -0.88 6.80
CA SER A 205 5.39 -1.97 5.91
C SER A 205 6.78 -1.75 5.33
N GLN A 206 7.40 -2.81 4.82
CA GLN A 206 8.74 -2.76 4.25
C GLN A 206 8.70 -3.20 2.79
N PHE A 207 9.27 -2.39 1.90
CA PHE A 207 9.44 -2.67 0.48
C PHE A 207 10.95 -2.80 0.22
N LEU A 208 11.42 -4.04 0.25
CA LEU A 208 12.83 -4.39 0.19
C LEU A 208 13.12 -5.04 -1.15
N ALA A 209 13.61 -4.26 -2.11
CA ALA A 209 14.02 -4.76 -3.40
C ALA A 209 15.52 -5.03 -3.43
N GLU A 210 15.90 -6.26 -3.79
CA GLU A 210 17.23 -6.57 -4.32
C GLU A 210 17.38 -6.08 -5.77
N GLY A 211 16.25 -5.86 -6.46
CA GLY A 211 16.17 -5.25 -7.78
C GLY A 211 16.31 -3.72 -7.79
N ARG A 212 15.92 -3.10 -8.92
CA ARG A 212 16.13 -1.67 -9.17
C ARG A 212 15.35 -0.74 -8.24
N TYR A 213 14.04 -0.94 -8.11
CA TYR A 213 13.17 0.00 -7.39
C TYR A 213 12.46 -0.64 -6.22
N GLY A 214 12.43 0.02 -5.06
CA GLY A 214 11.63 -0.42 -3.91
C GLY A 214 10.13 -0.32 -4.22
N VAL A 215 9.67 0.89 -4.53
CA VAL A 215 8.29 1.19 -4.97
C VAL A 215 8.33 1.88 -6.32
N TRP A 216 7.49 1.43 -7.24
CA TRP A 216 7.24 2.07 -8.53
C TRP A 216 5.79 2.55 -8.61
N VAL A 217 5.57 3.84 -8.84
CA VAL A 217 4.25 4.43 -9.08
C VAL A 217 4.14 4.91 -10.53
N GLU A 218 3.22 4.32 -11.29
CA GLU A 218 2.85 4.82 -12.63
C GLU A 218 1.55 5.63 -12.54
N GLY A 219 1.61 6.92 -12.87
CA GLY A 219 0.51 7.86 -12.70
C GLY A 219 -0.61 7.74 -13.74
N SER A 220 -1.85 7.98 -13.31
CA SER A 220 -3.06 8.03 -14.16
C SER A 220 -4.09 9.12 -13.82
N GLY A 221 -3.87 9.94 -12.78
CA GLY A 221 -4.74 11.07 -12.42
C GLY A 221 -5.75 10.84 -11.29
N GLY A 222 -5.62 9.77 -10.47
CA GLY A 222 -6.37 9.59 -9.21
C GLY A 222 -5.74 10.30 -8.01
N ALA A 223 -6.12 9.90 -6.79
CA ALA A 223 -5.50 10.43 -5.57
C ALA A 223 -4.03 9.94 -5.43
N PRO A 224 -3.13 10.74 -4.81
CA PRO A 224 -1.74 10.34 -4.59
C PRO A 224 -1.62 9.05 -3.77
N LEU A 225 -0.69 8.16 -4.14
CA LEU A 225 -0.38 6.99 -3.31
C LEU A 225 0.18 7.44 -1.96
N ARG A 226 -0.42 6.99 -0.85
CA ARG A 226 0.05 7.30 0.50
C ARG A 226 0.76 6.12 1.14
N LEU A 227 1.99 6.32 1.57
CA LEU A 227 2.78 5.36 2.36
C LEU A 227 3.03 5.95 3.75
N ALA A 228 2.68 5.22 4.81
CA ALA A 228 2.84 5.70 6.18
C ALA A 228 3.72 4.76 7.01
N ARG A 229 4.78 5.29 7.64
CA ARG A 229 5.72 4.53 8.48
C ARG A 229 6.34 3.32 7.76
N CYS A 230 6.53 3.46 6.45
CA CYS A 230 7.09 2.40 5.61
C CYS A 230 8.61 2.54 5.45
N ARG A 231 9.30 1.43 5.19
CA ARG A 231 10.69 1.42 4.72
C ARG A 231 10.72 1.10 3.24
N LEU A 232 11.39 1.94 2.45
CA LEU A 232 11.59 1.74 1.02
C LEU A 232 13.09 1.53 0.78
N SER A 233 13.43 0.49 0.02
CA SER A 233 14.81 0.18 -0.32
C SER A 233 14.86 -0.44 -1.72
N GLY A 234 15.57 0.20 -2.63
CA GLY A 234 15.94 -0.38 -3.93
C GLY A 234 17.38 -0.05 -4.28
N THR A 235 17.97 -0.84 -5.19
CA THR A 235 19.37 -0.64 -5.58
C THR A 235 19.56 0.67 -6.35
N GLU A 236 18.70 0.96 -7.32
CA GLU A 236 18.72 2.16 -8.18
C GLU A 236 17.88 3.30 -7.59
N ALA A 237 16.64 2.99 -7.15
CA ALA A 237 15.73 3.96 -6.55
C ALA A 237 14.96 3.34 -5.37
N ASP A 238 14.75 4.10 -4.31
CA ASP A 238 13.81 3.69 -3.26
C ASP A 238 12.38 3.96 -3.73
N LEU A 239 12.20 5.02 -4.51
CA LEU A 239 10.93 5.39 -5.14
C LEU A 239 11.16 5.84 -6.59
N TYR A 240 10.46 5.18 -7.52
CA TYR A 240 10.47 5.50 -8.95
C TYR A 240 9.07 5.93 -9.40
N LEU A 241 8.98 7.07 -10.09
CA LEU A 241 7.75 7.63 -10.61
C LEU A 241 7.77 7.68 -12.13
N SER A 242 6.71 7.18 -12.77
CA SER A 242 6.53 7.26 -14.21
C SER A 242 5.09 7.61 -14.61
N GLY A 243 4.88 7.85 -15.91
CA GLY A 243 3.55 8.10 -16.47
C GLY A 243 3.11 9.54 -16.33
N SER A 244 1.79 9.77 -16.42
CA SER A 244 1.24 11.12 -16.41
C SER A 244 0.99 11.58 -14.97
N ARG A 245 1.71 12.62 -14.54
CA ARG A 245 1.55 13.28 -13.23
C ARG A 245 1.44 12.31 -12.04
N PRO A 246 2.38 11.35 -11.90
CA PRO A 246 2.38 10.45 -10.74
C PRO A 246 2.53 11.26 -9.44
N ALA A 247 1.81 10.87 -8.39
CA ALA A 247 1.84 11.57 -7.11
C ALA A 247 1.95 10.59 -5.93
N VAL A 248 2.82 10.90 -4.97
CA VAL A 248 3.05 10.09 -3.77
C VAL A 248 3.14 10.99 -2.54
N GLU A 249 2.53 10.56 -1.43
CA GLU A 249 2.78 11.10 -0.09
C GLU A 249 3.52 10.07 0.75
N LEU A 250 4.69 10.45 1.26
CA LEU A 250 5.47 9.68 2.22
C LEU A 250 5.29 10.30 3.60
N LEU A 251 4.69 9.57 4.54
CA LEU A 251 4.53 9.98 5.93
C LEU A 251 5.39 9.10 6.82
N ASP A 252 6.36 9.67 7.54
CA ASP A 252 7.22 8.93 8.48
C ASP A 252 7.98 7.76 7.86
N CYS A 253 8.26 7.82 6.55
CA CYS A 253 8.92 6.74 5.81
C CYS A 253 10.44 6.79 5.92
N GLN A 254 11.08 5.62 5.97
CA GLN A 254 12.52 5.47 5.82
C GLN A 254 12.87 5.24 4.35
N PHE A 255 13.66 6.14 3.77
CA PHE A 255 14.12 6.08 2.39
C PHE A 255 15.34 7.00 2.21
N SER A 256 16.03 6.86 1.09
CA SER A 256 17.14 7.72 0.70
C SER A 256 16.63 8.83 -0.23
N ARG A 257 16.70 10.09 0.22
CA ARG A 257 16.26 11.27 -0.55
C ARG A 257 16.91 11.35 -1.94
N ASN A 258 18.19 10.96 -2.04
CA ASN A 258 18.93 10.90 -3.31
C ASN A 258 18.54 9.71 -4.21
N LYS A 259 17.60 8.86 -3.80
CA LYS A 259 17.06 7.71 -4.54
C LYS A 259 15.58 7.86 -4.90
N VAL A 260 15.07 9.09 -4.96
CA VAL A 260 13.81 9.41 -5.62
C VAL A 260 14.09 9.71 -7.10
N ARG A 261 13.35 9.06 -8.01
CA ARG A 261 13.55 9.17 -9.46
C ARG A 261 12.23 9.45 -10.18
N PHE A 262 12.29 10.31 -11.18
CA PHE A 262 11.18 10.60 -12.09
C PHE A 262 11.61 10.24 -13.51
N GLN A 263 10.80 9.44 -14.20
CA GLN A 263 11.06 9.08 -15.60
C GLN A 263 10.72 10.24 -16.56
N GLN A 264 9.71 11.04 -16.23
CA GLN A 264 9.26 12.18 -17.03
C GLN A 264 9.35 13.48 -16.23
N ASN A 265 9.27 14.62 -16.91
CA ASN A 265 9.22 15.96 -16.29
C ASN A 265 7.84 16.28 -15.71
N SER A 266 7.18 15.30 -15.09
CA SER A 266 5.92 15.48 -14.38
C SER A 266 5.84 14.60 -13.13
N GLY A 267 5.05 15.02 -12.16
CA GLY A 267 4.79 14.27 -10.93
C GLY A 267 5.27 14.99 -9.68
N ARG A 268 4.96 14.40 -8.52
CA ARG A 268 5.23 15.00 -7.21
C ARG A 268 5.40 13.94 -6.13
N VAL A 269 6.37 14.14 -5.24
CA VAL A 269 6.51 13.38 -3.99
C VAL A 269 6.46 14.36 -2.83
N THR A 270 5.45 14.26 -1.97
CA THR A 270 5.35 15.05 -0.75
C THR A 270 5.90 14.23 0.42
N VAL A 271 6.93 14.74 1.11
CA VAL A 271 7.55 14.05 2.24
C VAL A 271 7.18 14.75 3.53
N ARG A 272 6.57 14.01 4.46
CA ARG A 272 6.03 14.54 5.72
C ARG A 272 6.50 13.71 6.90
N TRP A 273 6.61 14.36 8.05
CA TRP A 273 6.99 13.74 9.31
C TRP A 273 6.01 14.13 10.42
N THR A 274 5.72 13.17 11.28
CA THR A 274 5.08 13.42 12.56
C THR A 274 6.14 13.97 13.53
N VAL A 275 5.95 15.22 13.93
CA VAL A 275 6.82 15.95 14.86
C VAL A 275 6.15 15.95 16.23
N ALA A 276 6.86 15.43 17.23
CA ALA A 276 6.42 15.49 18.61
C ALA A 276 6.70 16.89 19.18
N VAL A 277 5.66 17.71 19.35
CA VAL A 277 5.78 18.98 20.07
C VAL A 277 5.43 18.73 21.54
N ARG A 278 6.27 19.19 22.45
CA ARG A 278 6.03 19.13 23.90
C ARG A 278 5.97 20.54 24.45
N VAL A 279 4.90 20.86 25.18
CA VAL A 279 4.79 22.13 25.88
C VAL A 279 5.01 21.87 27.37
N VAL A 280 5.95 22.61 27.96
CA VAL A 280 6.31 22.50 29.37
C VAL A 280 6.32 23.87 30.04
N GLU A 281 6.06 23.89 31.34
CA GLU A 281 6.19 25.06 32.18
C GLU A 281 7.68 25.40 32.34
N ARG A 282 8.02 26.67 32.09
CA ARG A 282 9.37 27.19 32.25
C ARG A 282 9.83 27.06 33.70
N GLY A 283 11.01 26.48 33.89
CA GLY A 283 11.66 26.32 35.20
C GLY A 283 11.32 25.02 35.92
N THR A 284 10.10 24.49 35.80
CA THR A 284 9.73 23.20 36.42
C THR A 284 9.82 22.03 35.45
N GLY A 285 9.75 22.30 34.14
CA GLY A 285 9.69 21.26 33.11
C GLY A 285 8.40 20.43 33.15
N ARG A 286 7.41 20.83 33.94
CA ARG A 286 6.14 20.11 34.06
C ARG A 286 5.36 20.24 32.75
N PRO A 287 4.75 19.16 32.25
CA PRO A 287 3.95 19.25 31.04
C PRO A 287 2.73 20.16 31.19
N VAL A 288 2.37 20.87 30.13
CA VAL A 288 1.19 21.75 30.08
C VAL A 288 0.19 21.21 29.07
N ALA A 289 -0.95 20.76 29.58
CA ALA A 289 -2.05 20.23 28.77
C ALA A 289 -2.93 21.36 28.21
N GLY A 290 -3.77 21.06 27.21
CA GLY A 290 -4.81 21.95 26.74
C GLY A 290 -4.35 23.17 25.92
N ILE A 291 -3.05 23.35 25.70
CA ILE A 291 -2.46 24.46 24.95
C ILE A 291 -2.59 24.22 23.44
N GLU A 292 -3.05 25.22 22.70
CA GLU A 292 -3.05 25.17 21.24
C GLU A 292 -1.60 25.30 20.74
N VAL A 293 -1.23 24.43 19.81
CA VAL A 293 0.04 24.49 19.10
C VAL A 293 -0.25 24.68 17.62
N VAL A 294 0.41 25.65 17.01
CA VAL A 294 0.30 25.95 15.58
C VAL A 294 1.67 25.89 14.93
N ALA A 295 1.79 25.13 13.85
CA ALA A 295 2.94 25.14 12.98
C ALA A 295 2.58 25.81 11.65
N THR A 296 3.40 26.75 11.20
CA THR A 296 3.25 27.43 9.90
C THR A 296 4.52 27.31 9.08
N SER A 297 4.40 26.94 7.81
CA SER A 297 5.52 26.92 6.87
C SER A 297 6.15 28.30 6.69
N GLU A 298 7.47 28.36 6.65
CA GLU A 298 8.26 29.55 6.35
C GLU A 298 9.01 29.37 5.02
N GLY A 299 9.34 30.48 4.36
CA GLY A 299 10.15 30.45 3.14
C GLY A 299 9.42 30.00 1.88
N LYS A 300 10.12 29.25 1.03
CA LYS A 300 9.68 28.91 -0.35
C LYS A 300 8.96 27.55 -0.47
N GLY A 301 8.76 26.84 0.64
CA GLY A 301 8.03 25.57 0.65
C GLY A 301 6.52 25.73 0.45
N PRO A 302 5.75 24.63 0.49
CA PRO A 302 4.30 24.70 0.39
C PRO A 302 3.73 25.52 1.56
N ALA A 303 2.77 26.39 1.26
CA ALA A 303 2.02 27.11 2.28
C ALA A 303 1.20 26.10 3.11
N GLU A 304 1.62 25.88 4.35
CA GLU A 304 1.04 24.91 5.27
C GLU A 304 0.81 25.57 6.64
N ALA A 305 -0.34 25.29 7.23
CA ALA A 305 -0.67 25.65 8.61
C ALA A 305 -1.34 24.45 9.29
N VAL A 306 -0.68 23.88 10.30
CA VAL A 306 -1.15 22.71 11.05
C VAL A 306 -1.41 23.13 12.49
N ARG A 307 -2.52 22.68 13.06
CA ARG A 307 -2.93 23.02 14.43
C ARG A 307 -3.21 21.74 15.21
N GLY A 308 -2.92 21.78 16.50
CA GLY A 308 -3.27 20.73 17.46
C GLY A 308 -3.38 21.29 18.86
N ARG A 309 -3.74 20.44 19.81
CA ARG A 309 -3.81 20.81 21.23
C ARG A 309 -3.04 19.79 22.05
N THR A 310 -2.32 20.24 23.07
CA THR A 310 -1.55 19.34 23.92
C THR A 310 -2.45 18.43 24.76
N GLY A 311 -2.05 17.16 24.86
CA GLY A 311 -2.66 16.18 25.75
C GLY A 311 -2.20 16.35 27.22
N PRO A 312 -2.66 15.47 28.13
CA PRO A 312 -2.31 15.51 29.55
C PRO A 312 -0.80 15.45 29.85
N ASP A 313 -0.02 14.84 28.96
CA ASP A 313 1.43 14.73 29.03
C ASP A 313 2.17 15.92 28.38
N GLY A 314 1.42 16.98 28.01
CA GLY A 314 1.91 18.16 27.33
C GLY A 314 2.34 17.92 25.88
N SER A 315 2.03 16.76 25.29
CA SER A 315 2.43 16.42 23.92
C SER A 315 1.36 16.78 22.88
N CYS A 316 1.81 17.19 21.69
CA CYS A 316 0.97 17.51 20.53
C CYS A 316 1.69 17.03 19.25
N PRO A 317 1.32 15.88 18.66
CA PRO A 317 1.89 15.44 17.41
C PRO A 317 1.37 16.30 16.25
N LEU A 318 2.28 16.85 15.44
CA LEU A 318 1.94 17.61 14.23
C LEU A 318 2.54 16.92 13.00
N VAL A 319 1.79 16.81 11.91
CA VAL A 319 2.30 16.24 10.65
C VAL A 319 2.74 17.35 9.70
N LEU A 320 4.05 17.51 9.57
CA LEU A 320 4.67 18.65 8.91
C LEU A 320 5.42 18.23 7.64
N THR A 321 5.39 19.07 6.60
CA THR A 321 6.05 18.77 5.33
C THR A 321 7.53 19.11 5.37
N GLU A 322 8.43 18.13 5.17
CA GLU A 322 9.86 18.42 5.00
C GLU A 322 10.10 19.08 3.65
N TYR A 323 9.70 18.45 2.55
CA TYR A 323 9.88 18.98 1.20
C TYR A 323 8.90 18.32 0.24
N VAL A 324 8.77 18.94 -0.93
CA VAL A 324 7.97 18.43 -2.04
C VAL A 324 8.90 18.25 -3.22
N ALA A 325 9.27 17.01 -3.53
CA ALA A 325 10.09 16.71 -4.70
C ALA A 325 9.27 16.77 -5.99
N THR A 326 9.78 17.50 -6.97
CA THR A 326 9.27 17.54 -8.35
C THR A 326 10.42 17.34 -9.33
N PRO A 327 10.18 16.79 -10.53
CA PRO A 327 11.24 16.68 -11.52
C PRO A 327 11.70 18.08 -11.93
N ALA A 328 13.01 18.34 -11.82
CA ALA A 328 13.59 19.61 -12.26
C ALA A 328 13.50 19.70 -13.80
N SER A 329 12.87 20.75 -14.33
CA SER A 329 12.81 20.99 -15.77
C SER A 329 12.93 22.48 -16.10
N PRO A 330 13.90 22.92 -16.92
CA PRO A 330 15.19 22.30 -17.29
C PRO A 330 16.37 22.93 -16.52
N ALA A 331 17.40 22.12 -16.21
CA ALA A 331 18.74 22.57 -15.80
C ALA A 331 18.80 23.85 -14.92
N GLY A 332 18.56 23.70 -13.62
CA GLY A 332 18.87 24.74 -12.64
C GLY A 332 17.67 25.12 -11.78
N GLY A 333 17.65 24.58 -10.57
CA GLY A 333 16.73 25.03 -9.55
C GLY A 333 16.46 23.96 -8.50
N ASP A 334 17.40 23.81 -7.57
CA ASP A 334 17.25 23.01 -6.34
C ASP A 334 16.03 23.40 -5.48
N ALA A 335 15.37 24.52 -5.80
CA ALA A 335 14.22 25.07 -5.08
C ALA A 335 13.06 24.08 -4.89
N GLY A 336 12.78 23.23 -5.89
CA GLY A 336 11.73 22.20 -5.83
C GLY A 336 12.12 20.97 -5.02
N ASN A 337 13.21 21.01 -4.27
CA ASN A 337 13.60 20.01 -3.30
C ASN A 337 14.06 20.65 -1.99
N GLU A 338 13.95 21.96 -1.80
CA GLU A 338 14.40 22.60 -0.56
C GLU A 338 13.58 22.11 0.64
N THR A 339 14.26 21.95 1.78
CA THR A 339 13.58 21.67 3.04
C THR A 339 12.76 22.89 3.45
N THR A 340 11.55 22.65 3.94
CA THR A 340 10.57 23.66 4.36
C THR A 340 10.76 23.93 5.85
N PRO A 341 11.32 25.08 6.25
CA PRO A 341 11.34 25.47 7.64
C PRO A 341 9.92 25.78 8.13
N HIS A 342 9.71 25.65 9.43
CA HIS A 342 8.43 25.92 10.08
C HIS A 342 8.63 26.75 11.34
N ARG A 343 7.69 27.67 11.56
CA ARG A 343 7.48 28.30 12.87
C ARG A 343 6.47 27.51 13.65
N ILE A 344 6.84 27.02 14.82
CA ILE A 344 5.97 26.29 15.74
C ILE A 344 5.74 27.15 16.98
N ALA A 345 4.49 27.49 17.27
CA ALA A 345 4.11 28.37 18.36
C ALA A 345 3.06 27.71 19.27
N ALA A 346 3.23 27.89 20.58
CA ALA A 346 2.22 27.62 21.59
C ALA A 346 1.40 28.90 21.81
N LEU A 347 0.07 28.79 21.78
CA LEU A 347 -0.84 29.94 21.85
C LEU A 347 -1.71 29.88 23.11
N ALA A 348 -1.91 31.04 23.73
CA ALA A 348 -2.95 31.24 24.73
C ALA A 348 -4.35 31.21 24.07
N PRO A 349 -5.43 31.01 24.83
CA PRO A 349 -6.80 31.11 24.30
C PRO A 349 -7.11 32.45 23.61
N SER A 350 -6.42 33.52 23.99
CA SER A 350 -6.52 34.84 23.36
C SER A 350 -5.84 34.94 21.99
N GLY A 351 -5.10 33.92 21.56
CA GLY A 351 -4.25 33.93 20.36
C GLY A 351 -2.85 34.52 20.58
N LYS A 352 -2.53 34.97 21.80
CA LYS A 352 -1.18 35.44 22.15
C LYS A 352 -0.17 34.30 22.09
N VAL A 353 0.97 34.54 21.44
CA VAL A 353 2.10 33.58 21.42
C VAL A 353 2.73 33.51 22.80
N LEU A 354 2.75 32.30 23.39
CA LEU A 354 3.32 32.01 24.70
C LEU A 354 4.80 31.59 24.60
N ALA A 355 5.11 30.81 23.59
CA ALA A 355 6.44 30.31 23.26
C ALA A 355 6.49 29.93 21.78
N GLU A 356 7.67 30.01 21.17
CA GLU A 356 7.84 29.64 19.76
C GLU A 356 9.22 29.08 19.45
N ALA A 357 9.29 28.29 18.39
CA ALA A 357 10.50 27.84 17.72
C ALA A 357 10.38 28.20 16.23
N ALA A 358 11.24 29.08 15.74
CA ALA A 358 11.29 29.47 14.32
C ALA A 358 12.33 28.63 13.56
N GLY A 359 12.17 28.51 12.23
CA GLY A 359 13.14 27.80 11.39
C GLY A 359 13.22 26.29 11.63
N TYR A 360 12.24 25.67 12.28
CA TYR A 360 12.24 24.24 12.56
C TYR A 360 12.13 23.43 11.26
N GLN A 361 13.07 22.51 11.04
CA GLN A 361 13.04 21.63 9.87
C GLN A 361 12.58 20.23 10.29
N ALA A 362 11.39 19.84 9.85
CA ALA A 362 10.89 18.49 10.08
C ALA A 362 11.74 17.49 9.29
N ARG A 363 12.62 16.74 9.96
CA ARG A 363 13.53 15.80 9.28
C ARG A 363 13.65 14.49 10.05
N GLY A 364 13.23 13.40 9.40
CA GLY A 364 13.34 12.06 9.97
C GLY A 364 12.40 11.80 11.16
N THR A 365 12.42 10.57 11.66
CA THR A 365 11.54 10.09 12.73
C THR A 365 11.96 10.51 14.15
N ARG A 366 12.97 11.38 14.30
CA ARG A 366 13.60 11.68 15.61
C ARG A 366 13.58 13.16 16.00
N GLY A 367 12.92 14.01 15.25
CA GLY A 367 12.78 15.43 15.59
C GLY A 367 11.62 15.65 16.57
N GLY A 368 11.90 16.32 17.69
CA GLY A 368 10.89 16.87 18.59
C GLY A 368 11.19 18.33 18.91
N VAL A 369 10.18 19.09 19.31
CA VAL A 369 10.32 20.48 19.75
C VAL A 369 9.74 20.62 21.14
N THR A 370 10.52 21.20 22.06
CA THR A 370 10.02 21.58 23.38
C THR A 370 9.80 23.09 23.41
N LEU A 371 8.59 23.51 23.79
CA LEU A 371 8.21 24.90 23.96
C LEU A 371 8.02 25.20 25.46
N GLU A 372 8.75 26.18 25.97
CA GLU A 372 8.70 26.56 27.39
C GLU A 372 7.82 27.79 27.62
N VAL A 373 6.65 27.57 28.22
CA VAL A 373 5.65 28.62 28.47
C VAL A 373 5.80 29.21 29.88
N PRO A 374 5.40 30.49 30.09
CA PRO A 374 5.44 31.10 31.41
C PRO A 374 4.51 30.40 32.44
N PRO A 375 4.89 30.33 33.73
CA PRO A 375 4.10 29.65 34.78
C PRO A 375 2.65 30.14 34.94
N ALA A 376 2.44 31.47 34.85
CA ALA A 376 1.12 32.07 34.99
C ALA A 376 0.13 31.58 33.91
N GLU A 377 0.64 31.26 32.72
CA GLU A 377 -0.15 30.79 31.58
C GLU A 377 -0.30 29.26 31.61
N ALA A 378 0.66 28.54 32.20
CA ALA A 378 0.56 27.11 32.47
C ALA A 378 -0.58 26.79 33.45
N ALA A 379 -0.77 27.64 34.47
CA ALA A 379 -1.85 27.50 35.44
C ALA A 379 -3.24 27.89 34.90
N ALA A 380 -3.31 28.64 33.80
CA ALA A 380 -4.54 29.10 33.17
C ALA A 380 -5.02 28.17 32.04
N ALA A 381 -4.25 27.15 31.70
CA ALA A 381 -4.67 26.13 30.75
C ALA A 381 -5.84 25.31 31.35
N PRO A 382 -6.89 25.05 30.56
CA PRO A 382 -8.13 24.41 31.03
C PRO A 382 -7.97 22.95 31.44
#